data_AF-A0A8E2E959-F1
#
_entry.id   AF-A0A8E2E959-F1
#
_cell.length_a   1.000
_cell.length_b   1.000
_cell.length_c   1.000
_cell.angle_alpha   90.00
_cell.angle_beta   90.00
_cell.angle_gamma   90.00
#
_symmetry.space_group_name_H-M   'P 1'
#
loop_
_entity.id
_entity.type
_entity.pdbx_description
1 polymer ?
#
loop_
_entity_poly.entity_id
_entity_poly.type
_entity_poly.pdbx_seq_one_letter_code
_entity_poly.pdbx_strand_id
1 'polypeptide(L)'
;MFLDKFQHLQLAASVDAHVHLRDGQMSELVVPTIRPGGVNTVHVPNLIPPITSVKHALEYRDRLQALEPNVQFLMPLYLHEDITPDVIREAKKASITGVKSYPADVTMNSSLGVVDYAIFYPVFEEMQNQDTILNLHGECPSGKDITIMSAEEVEAVKKCGRAVAGTITAHHLFMIADAWAGDPFCFCKPVAKTPADRNALLRAASSGNPKFFLGTDSAPHPAKTKRGGDKIAAGLVLDAFEQGCEKKVLKEEDITKDTLEGFLNGLGRRLYGIEGGRNERSILQRGEEEIVGILKTKT
;
A
#
# COMPACT_ATOMS: atom_id res chain seq x y z
N MET A 1 -5.09 28.02 8.34
CA MET A 1 -5.12 26.93 7.34
C MET A 1 -5.48 25.64 8.03
N PHE A 2 -6.07 24.68 7.31
CA PHE A 2 -6.51 23.41 7.88
C PHE A 2 -5.33 22.59 8.42
N LEU A 3 -4.17 22.67 7.76
CA LEU A 3 -2.92 22.04 8.21
C LEU A 3 -2.30 22.64 9.49
N ASP A 4 -2.70 23.85 9.91
CA ASP A 4 -2.09 24.51 11.07
C ASP A 4 -2.43 23.77 12.38
N LYS A 5 -3.63 23.17 12.45
CA LYS A 5 -4.09 22.37 13.61
C LYS A 5 -3.34 21.04 13.77
N PHE A 6 -2.53 20.65 12.78
CA PHE A 6 -1.73 19.43 12.78
C PHE A 6 -0.23 19.70 12.94
N GLN A 7 0.19 20.95 13.20
CA GLN A 7 1.59 21.24 13.51
C GLN A 7 2.03 20.54 14.80
N HIS A 8 3.19 19.89 14.72
CA HIS A 8 3.79 19.06 15.78
C HIS A 8 2.87 17.94 16.31
N LEU A 9 1.90 17.48 15.50
CA LEU A 9 1.00 16.41 15.89
C LEU A 9 1.78 15.11 16.07
N GLN A 10 1.84 14.62 17.31
CA GLN A 10 2.42 13.32 17.60
C GLN A 10 1.44 12.20 17.27
N LEU A 11 1.81 11.37 16.30
CA LEU A 11 1.12 10.12 15.94
C LEU A 11 2.02 8.94 16.34
N ALA A 12 1.45 7.80 16.69
CA ALA A 12 2.24 6.57 16.71
C ALA A 12 2.72 6.25 15.26
N ALA A 13 3.95 5.75 15.10
CA ALA A 13 4.57 5.57 13.78
C ALA A 13 3.71 4.74 12.82
N SER A 14 3.64 5.15 11.55
CA SER A 14 2.69 4.64 10.57
C SER A 14 3.02 3.23 10.07
N VAL A 15 2.02 2.56 9.51
CA VAL A 15 2.15 1.31 8.76
C VAL A 15 1.81 1.57 7.29
N ASP A 16 2.71 1.20 6.39
CA ASP A 16 2.40 1.15 4.95
C ASP A 16 2.10 -0.29 4.54
N ALA A 17 0.81 -0.59 4.34
CA ALA A 17 0.36 -1.94 4.04
C ALA A 17 0.62 -2.40 2.58
N HIS A 18 1.22 -1.56 1.72
CA HIS A 18 1.61 -1.95 0.37
C HIS A 18 2.69 -1.00 -0.18
N VAL A 19 3.94 -1.45 -0.23
CA VAL A 19 5.07 -0.70 -0.83
C VAL A 19 5.93 -1.60 -1.71
N HIS A 20 6.49 -1.08 -2.81
CA HIS A 20 7.44 -1.80 -3.64
C HIS A 20 8.87 -1.27 -3.43
N LEU A 21 9.75 -2.06 -2.84
CA LEU A 21 11.13 -1.63 -2.55
C LEU A 21 12.14 -2.04 -3.62
N ARG A 22 11.76 -2.96 -4.53
CA ARG A 22 12.61 -3.53 -5.59
C ARG A 22 13.85 -4.21 -4.97
N ASP A 23 14.93 -4.37 -5.73
CA ASP A 23 16.20 -4.94 -5.23
C ASP A 23 17.41 -4.11 -5.69
N GLY A 24 18.59 -4.43 -5.15
CA GLY A 24 19.87 -3.80 -5.47
C GLY A 24 19.85 -2.29 -5.34
N GLN A 25 20.47 -1.58 -6.29
CA GLN A 25 20.62 -0.12 -6.29
C GLN A 25 19.31 0.67 -6.11
N MET A 26 18.16 0.13 -6.55
CA MET A 26 16.88 0.80 -6.31
C MET A 26 16.46 0.66 -4.86
N SER A 27 16.61 -0.53 -4.27
CA SER A 27 16.35 -0.77 -2.84
C SER A 27 17.27 0.07 -1.96
N GLU A 28 18.56 0.14 -2.28
CA GLU A 28 19.56 1.00 -1.60
C GLU A 28 19.15 2.48 -1.60
N LEU A 29 18.45 2.95 -2.64
CA LEU A 29 17.96 4.32 -2.76
C LEU A 29 16.65 4.56 -1.98
N VAL A 30 15.69 3.64 -2.05
CA VAL A 30 14.32 3.88 -1.55
C VAL A 30 14.09 3.40 -0.11
N VAL A 31 14.74 2.33 0.35
CA VAL A 31 14.55 1.80 1.71
C VAL A 31 14.91 2.83 2.79
N PRO A 32 15.99 3.62 2.69
CA PRO A 32 16.30 4.68 3.65
C PRO A 32 15.28 5.84 3.71
N THR A 33 14.32 5.92 2.77
CA THR A 33 13.28 6.96 2.77
C THR A 33 12.07 6.62 3.65
N ILE A 34 11.92 5.35 4.06
CA ILE A 34 10.75 4.87 4.84
C ILE A 34 10.67 5.58 6.21
N ARG A 35 11.79 5.66 6.94
CA ARG A 35 11.85 6.31 8.27
C ARG A 35 11.60 7.82 8.21
N PRO A 36 12.22 8.60 7.30
CA PRO A 36 11.84 10.00 7.05
C PRO A 36 10.35 10.19 6.72
N GLY A 37 9.73 9.24 6.03
CA GLY A 37 8.29 9.25 5.75
C GLY A 37 7.38 9.00 6.97
N GLY A 38 7.94 8.84 8.18
CA GLY A 38 7.18 8.59 9.41
C GLY A 38 6.63 7.17 9.55
N VAL A 39 7.06 6.25 8.68
CA VAL A 39 6.64 4.84 8.64
C VAL A 39 7.69 3.98 9.35
N ASN A 40 7.27 2.97 10.12
CA ASN A 40 8.21 1.99 10.71
C ASN A 40 7.87 0.53 10.42
N THR A 41 6.75 0.26 9.75
CA THR A 41 6.33 -1.10 9.37
C THR A 41 5.81 -1.05 7.94
N VAL A 42 6.28 -1.94 7.08
CA VAL A 42 5.94 -1.95 5.65
C VAL A 42 5.65 -3.34 5.14
N HIS A 43 4.71 -3.49 4.20
CA HIS A 43 4.38 -4.76 3.56
C HIS A 43 4.78 -4.75 2.08
N VAL A 44 5.63 -5.71 1.69
CA VAL A 44 6.48 -5.63 0.49
C VAL A 44 6.17 -6.77 -0.51
N PRO A 45 5.29 -6.58 -1.51
CA PRO A 45 4.55 -7.71 -2.06
C PRO A 45 5.06 -8.31 -3.39
N ASN A 46 6.05 -7.74 -4.08
CA ASN A 46 6.64 -8.39 -5.26
C ASN A 46 8.12 -8.03 -5.54
N LEU A 47 8.77 -8.91 -6.30
CA LEU A 47 10.16 -8.83 -6.77
C LEU A 47 10.25 -9.46 -8.18
N ILE A 48 11.43 -9.40 -8.80
CA ILE A 48 11.80 -10.24 -9.96
C ILE A 48 13.07 -11.01 -9.56
N PRO A 49 13.09 -12.36 -9.59
CA PRO A 49 11.95 -13.25 -9.79
C PRO A 49 10.89 -13.11 -8.67
N PRO A 50 9.65 -13.61 -8.86
CA PRO A 50 8.63 -13.57 -7.80
C PRO A 50 9.07 -14.34 -6.55
N ILE A 51 8.54 -13.92 -5.40
CA ILE A 51 8.87 -14.53 -4.10
C ILE A 51 7.94 -15.73 -3.87
N THR A 52 8.30 -16.88 -4.43
CA THR A 52 7.47 -18.10 -4.37
C THR A 52 7.89 -19.11 -3.28
N SER A 53 8.90 -18.78 -2.46
CA SER A 53 9.35 -19.63 -1.36
C SER A 53 9.69 -18.84 -0.11
N VAL A 54 9.54 -19.50 1.05
CA VAL A 54 9.88 -18.93 2.37
C VAL A 54 11.34 -18.52 2.43
N LYS A 55 12.26 -19.36 1.94
CA LYS A 55 13.69 -19.04 1.86
C LYS A 55 13.94 -17.72 1.12
N HIS A 56 13.36 -17.53 -0.07
CA HIS A 56 13.54 -16.30 -0.85
C HIS A 56 12.97 -15.08 -0.12
N ALA A 57 11.81 -15.23 0.54
CA ALA A 57 11.20 -14.17 1.34
C ALA A 57 12.09 -13.73 2.53
N LEU A 58 12.70 -14.70 3.23
CA LEU A 58 13.63 -14.44 4.34
C LEU A 58 14.92 -13.76 3.85
N GLU A 59 15.55 -14.30 2.81
CA GLU A 59 16.77 -13.73 2.24
C GLU A 59 16.57 -12.28 1.74
N TYR A 60 15.40 -11.97 1.18
CA TYR A 60 15.06 -10.60 0.79
C TYR A 60 14.76 -9.70 1.99
N ARG A 61 14.02 -10.19 2.99
CA ARG A 61 13.79 -9.46 4.25
C ARG A 61 15.10 -9.08 4.91
N ASP A 62 16.08 -9.98 4.95
CA ASP A 62 17.37 -9.74 5.59
C ASP A 62 18.20 -8.69 4.82
N ARG A 63 18.10 -8.64 3.48
CA ARG A 63 18.67 -7.53 2.66
C ARG A 63 18.02 -6.19 3.01
N LEU A 64 16.68 -6.14 3.12
CA LEU A 64 15.95 -4.93 3.50
C LEU A 64 16.30 -4.47 4.93
N GLN A 65 16.42 -5.42 5.86
CA GLN A 65 16.77 -5.15 7.26
C GLN A 65 18.20 -4.62 7.42
N ALA A 66 19.13 -5.04 6.55
CA ALA A 66 20.48 -4.50 6.50
C ALA A 66 20.54 -3.04 5.99
N LEU A 67 19.59 -2.63 5.14
CA LEU A 67 19.48 -1.25 4.63
C LEU A 67 18.79 -0.32 5.64
N GLU A 68 17.77 -0.80 6.38
CA GLU A 68 17.11 -0.03 7.44
C GLU A 68 16.75 -0.94 8.64
N PRO A 69 17.62 -1.05 9.65
CA PRO A 69 17.39 -1.87 10.85
C PRO A 69 16.17 -1.49 11.67
N ASN A 70 15.65 -0.25 11.53
CA ASN A 70 14.54 0.27 12.32
C ASN A 70 13.20 0.18 11.59
N VAL A 71 13.09 -0.54 10.47
CA VAL A 71 11.80 -0.86 9.84
C VAL A 71 11.47 -2.34 10.04
N GLN A 72 10.20 -2.64 10.31
CA GLN A 72 9.67 -4.00 10.29
C GLN A 72 9.16 -4.31 8.88
N PHE A 73 9.79 -5.27 8.21
CA PHE A 73 9.43 -5.69 6.86
C PHE A 73 8.51 -6.92 6.91
N LEU A 74 7.25 -6.73 6.51
CA LEU A 74 6.24 -7.76 6.36
C LEU A 74 6.30 -8.34 4.95
N MET A 75 6.55 -9.64 4.87
CA MET A 75 6.76 -10.34 3.60
C MET A 75 5.59 -11.28 3.33
N PRO A 76 4.84 -11.10 2.24
CA PRO A 76 3.98 -12.14 1.68
C PRO A 76 4.77 -12.99 0.67
N LEU A 77 4.19 -14.13 0.26
CA LEU A 77 4.59 -14.81 -0.96
C LEU A 77 3.79 -14.30 -2.17
N TYR A 78 4.30 -14.50 -3.37
CA TYR A 78 3.56 -14.28 -4.61
C TYR A 78 2.72 -15.52 -4.92
N LEU A 79 1.42 -15.37 -5.23
CA LEU A 79 0.54 -16.50 -5.58
C LEU A 79 0.96 -17.12 -6.92
N HIS A 80 1.56 -18.31 -6.86
CA HIS A 80 2.15 -19.05 -7.96
C HIS A 80 1.86 -20.55 -7.80
N GLU A 81 2.03 -21.35 -8.86
CA GLU A 81 1.85 -22.81 -8.81
C GLU A 81 2.78 -23.54 -7.81
N ASP A 82 3.92 -22.93 -7.46
CA ASP A 82 4.81 -23.42 -6.39
C ASP A 82 4.19 -23.30 -4.98
N ILE A 83 3.19 -22.43 -4.80
CA ILE A 83 2.57 -22.20 -3.50
C ILE A 83 1.60 -23.34 -3.23
N THR A 84 2.00 -24.23 -2.32
CA THR A 84 1.21 -25.37 -1.85
C THR A 84 0.77 -25.17 -0.40
N PRO A 85 -0.20 -25.95 0.11
CA PRO A 85 -0.56 -25.95 1.53
C PRO A 85 0.64 -26.15 2.48
N ASP A 86 1.65 -26.96 2.11
CA ASP A 86 2.86 -27.11 2.91
C ASP A 86 3.72 -25.84 2.94
N VAL A 87 3.81 -25.11 1.82
CA VAL A 87 4.47 -23.79 1.77
C VAL A 87 3.73 -22.79 2.65
N ILE A 88 2.39 -22.82 2.74
CA ILE A 88 1.63 -21.95 3.67
C ILE A 88 1.93 -22.31 5.14
N ARG A 89 2.02 -23.60 5.48
CA ARG A 89 2.42 -24.06 6.82
C ARG A 89 3.86 -23.67 7.19
N GLU A 90 4.78 -23.70 6.23
CA GLU A 90 6.15 -23.24 6.41
C GLU A 90 6.19 -21.71 6.59
N ALA A 91 5.47 -20.98 5.73
CA ALA A 91 5.36 -19.53 5.74
C ALA A 91 4.87 -18.98 7.09
N LYS A 92 3.81 -19.58 7.66
CA LYS A 92 3.29 -19.19 8.98
C LYS A 92 4.35 -19.33 10.09
N LYS A 93 5.14 -20.42 10.08
CA LYS A 93 6.23 -20.64 11.06
C LYS A 93 7.38 -19.64 10.90
N ALA A 94 7.61 -19.14 9.69
CA ALA A 94 8.64 -18.16 9.36
C ALA A 94 8.19 -16.69 9.50
N SER A 95 6.98 -16.44 10.01
CA SER A 95 6.36 -15.12 10.14
C SER A 95 6.20 -14.37 8.80
N ILE A 96 5.95 -15.12 7.73
CA ILE A 96 5.49 -14.60 6.44
C ILE A 96 4.00 -14.25 6.59
N THR A 97 3.60 -13.04 6.16
CA THR A 97 2.30 -12.46 6.52
C THR A 97 1.11 -12.96 5.72
N GLY A 98 1.36 -13.64 4.60
CA GLY A 98 0.30 -14.13 3.72
C GLY A 98 0.76 -14.31 2.29
N VAL A 99 -0.16 -14.14 1.35
CA VAL A 99 0.09 -14.30 -0.09
C VAL A 99 -0.54 -13.12 -0.84
N LYS A 100 0.20 -12.52 -1.78
CA LYS A 100 -0.29 -11.53 -2.73
C LYS A 100 -0.62 -12.20 -4.06
N SER A 101 -1.88 -12.09 -4.47
CA SER A 101 -2.31 -12.38 -5.84
C SER A 101 -2.13 -11.18 -6.75
N TYR A 102 -1.63 -11.45 -7.95
CA TYR A 102 -1.72 -10.58 -9.11
C TYR A 102 -2.41 -11.36 -10.23
N PRO A 103 -3.49 -10.84 -10.84
CA PRO A 103 -4.04 -11.38 -12.08
C PRO A 103 -3.00 -11.35 -13.20
N ALA A 104 -3.06 -12.30 -14.13
CA ALA A 104 -2.15 -12.33 -15.28
C ALA A 104 -2.19 -11.00 -16.07
N ASP A 105 -1.02 -10.44 -16.36
CA ASP A 105 -0.81 -9.30 -17.28
C ASP A 105 -1.51 -7.96 -16.97
N VAL A 106 -2.12 -7.78 -15.78
CA VAL A 106 -2.80 -6.49 -15.43
C VAL A 106 -1.86 -5.39 -14.91
N THR A 107 -0.69 -5.74 -14.37
CA THR A 107 0.24 -4.78 -13.74
C THR A 107 1.71 -5.21 -13.85
N MET A 108 2.65 -4.42 -13.32
CA MET A 108 4.07 -4.72 -13.43
C MET A 108 4.44 -6.01 -12.68
N ASN A 109 5.19 -6.88 -13.36
CA ASN A 109 5.65 -8.19 -12.89
C ASN A 109 4.51 -9.20 -12.61
N SER A 110 3.35 -9.05 -13.28
CA SER A 110 2.22 -9.98 -13.16
C SER A 110 2.09 -10.97 -14.34
N SER A 111 3.12 -11.15 -15.17
CA SER A 111 3.07 -12.11 -16.30
C SER A 111 3.09 -13.58 -15.87
N LEU A 112 3.42 -13.85 -14.61
CA LEU A 112 3.25 -15.15 -13.94
C LEU A 112 2.01 -15.12 -13.00
N GLY A 113 1.05 -14.24 -13.30
CA GLY A 113 -0.14 -14.00 -12.48
C GLY A 113 -1.24 -15.05 -12.68
N VAL A 114 -2.25 -14.97 -11.82
CA VAL A 114 -3.37 -15.92 -11.78
C VAL A 114 -4.31 -15.70 -12.96
N VAL A 115 -4.61 -16.78 -13.68
CA VAL A 115 -5.65 -16.85 -14.72
C VAL A 115 -6.94 -17.48 -14.18
N ASP A 116 -6.82 -18.55 -13.39
CA ASP A 116 -7.93 -19.21 -12.70
C ASP A 116 -7.59 -19.38 -11.21
N TYR A 117 -8.53 -18.99 -10.34
CA TYR A 117 -8.39 -19.12 -8.89
C TYR A 117 -8.73 -20.52 -8.38
N ALA A 118 -9.47 -21.35 -9.14
CA ALA A 118 -9.94 -22.66 -8.69
C ALA A 118 -8.79 -23.61 -8.31
N ILE A 119 -7.67 -23.57 -9.05
CA ILE A 119 -6.48 -24.39 -8.77
C ILE A 119 -5.83 -24.07 -7.42
N PHE A 120 -6.06 -22.86 -6.88
CA PHE A 120 -5.51 -22.39 -5.62
C PHE A 120 -6.45 -22.59 -4.42
N TYR A 121 -7.63 -23.20 -4.60
CA TYR A 121 -8.56 -23.43 -3.49
C TYR A 121 -7.96 -24.22 -2.30
N PRO A 122 -7.14 -25.27 -2.50
CA PRO A 122 -6.44 -25.94 -1.40
C PRO A 122 -5.46 -25.01 -0.66
N VAL A 123 -4.85 -24.05 -1.37
CA VAL A 123 -3.97 -23.03 -0.78
C VAL A 123 -4.79 -22.07 0.08
N PHE A 124 -5.95 -21.62 -0.41
CA PHE A 124 -6.82 -20.71 0.34
C PHE A 124 -7.46 -21.36 1.57
N GLU A 125 -7.81 -22.65 1.50
CA GLU A 125 -8.25 -23.43 2.65
C GLU A 125 -7.15 -23.48 3.73
N GLU A 126 -5.91 -23.78 3.35
CA GLU A 126 -4.80 -23.78 4.30
C GLU A 126 -4.48 -22.36 4.81
N MET A 127 -4.56 -21.34 3.97
CA MET A 127 -4.38 -19.95 4.39
C MET A 127 -5.41 -19.54 5.46
N GLN A 128 -6.66 -20.01 5.34
CA GLN A 128 -7.70 -19.83 6.33
C GLN A 128 -7.40 -20.61 7.62
N ASN A 129 -6.94 -21.87 7.51
CA ASN A 129 -6.57 -22.69 8.67
C ASN A 129 -5.38 -22.11 9.46
N GLN A 130 -4.43 -21.48 8.78
CA GLN A 130 -3.27 -20.84 9.37
C GLN A 130 -3.51 -19.37 9.80
N ASP A 131 -4.71 -18.81 9.59
CA ASP A 131 -5.03 -17.39 9.81
C ASP A 131 -3.99 -16.47 9.14
N THR A 132 -3.96 -16.50 7.81
CA THR A 132 -3.03 -15.74 6.96
C THR A 132 -3.78 -14.89 5.93
N ILE A 133 -3.15 -13.80 5.48
CA ILE A 133 -3.82 -12.78 4.67
C ILE A 133 -3.69 -13.11 3.18
N LEU A 134 -4.81 -13.08 2.46
CA LEU A 134 -4.81 -13.02 1.00
C LEU A 134 -4.94 -11.57 0.55
N ASN A 135 -3.84 -10.99 0.07
CA ASN A 135 -3.86 -9.69 -0.57
C ASN A 135 -4.24 -9.87 -2.05
N LEU A 136 -5.16 -9.05 -2.57
CA LEU A 136 -5.59 -9.12 -3.97
C LEU A 136 -5.24 -7.83 -4.71
N HIS A 137 -4.61 -7.95 -5.87
CA HIS A 137 -4.67 -6.90 -6.90
C HIS A 137 -6.00 -7.04 -7.67
N GLY A 138 -7.05 -6.37 -7.20
CA GLY A 138 -8.45 -6.58 -7.61
C GLY A 138 -8.86 -6.08 -9.00
N GLU A 139 -8.00 -6.18 -10.02
CA GLU A 139 -8.40 -5.97 -11.42
C GLU A 139 -8.75 -7.32 -12.09
N CYS A 140 -9.51 -7.31 -13.17
CA CYS A 140 -9.61 -8.45 -14.08
C CYS A 140 -8.99 -8.08 -15.43
N PRO A 141 -8.29 -9.00 -16.13
CA PRO A 141 -7.77 -8.74 -17.47
C PRO A 141 -8.87 -8.27 -18.43
N SER A 142 -8.54 -7.26 -19.24
CA SER A 142 -9.48 -6.67 -20.20
C SER A 142 -9.88 -7.70 -21.28
N GLY A 143 -11.14 -8.13 -21.25
CA GLY A 143 -11.69 -9.14 -22.17
C GLY A 143 -13.13 -9.59 -21.86
N LYS A 144 -13.65 -9.26 -20.68
CA LYS A 144 -15.07 -9.31 -20.29
C LYS A 144 -15.37 -8.01 -19.53
N ASP A 145 -16.62 -7.53 -19.56
CA ASP A 145 -17.03 -6.25 -18.95
C ASP A 145 -16.78 -6.23 -17.43
N ILE A 146 -15.62 -5.72 -17.00
CA ILE A 146 -15.23 -5.71 -15.59
C ILE A 146 -14.61 -4.36 -15.21
N THR A 147 -15.21 -3.76 -14.19
CA THR A 147 -14.88 -2.45 -13.63
C THR A 147 -13.55 -2.50 -12.86
N ILE A 148 -12.82 -1.38 -12.91
CA ILE A 148 -11.55 -1.13 -12.20
C ILE A 148 -11.88 -0.15 -11.04
N MET A 149 -11.12 -0.15 -9.93
CA MET A 149 -11.30 0.72 -8.73
C MET A 149 -12.25 1.93 -8.79
N SER A 150 -13.51 1.73 -8.40
CA SER A 150 -14.58 2.73 -8.42
C SER A 150 -15.16 2.97 -7.02
N ALA A 151 -16.04 3.96 -6.88
CA ALA A 151 -16.87 4.15 -5.69
C ALA A 151 -17.66 2.88 -5.29
N GLU A 152 -17.95 2.00 -6.24
CA GLU A 152 -18.67 0.74 -6.01
C GLU A 152 -17.83 -0.25 -5.18
N GLU A 153 -16.50 -0.22 -5.31
CA GLU A 153 -15.62 -1.07 -4.49
C GLU A 153 -15.57 -0.64 -3.03
N VAL A 154 -15.59 0.67 -2.76
CA VAL A 154 -15.71 1.20 -1.39
C VAL A 154 -16.99 0.65 -0.76
N GLU A 155 -18.09 0.61 -1.51
CA GLU A 155 -19.34 0.00 -1.05
C GLU A 155 -19.31 -1.54 -1.01
N ALA A 156 -18.56 -2.20 -1.89
CA ALA A 156 -18.36 -3.66 -1.84
C ALA A 156 -17.58 -4.07 -0.59
N VAL A 157 -16.44 -3.43 -0.30
CA VAL A 157 -15.62 -3.68 0.90
C VAL A 157 -16.43 -3.42 2.17
N LYS A 158 -17.28 -2.38 2.20
CA LYS A 158 -18.22 -2.12 3.30
C LYS A 158 -19.25 -3.25 3.49
N LYS A 159 -19.79 -3.81 2.41
CA LYS A 159 -20.76 -4.92 2.42
C LYS A 159 -20.13 -6.27 2.83
N CYS A 160 -18.85 -6.47 2.55
CA CYS A 160 -18.14 -7.69 2.95
C CYS A 160 -18.02 -7.84 4.48
N GLY A 161 -17.87 -9.09 4.95
CA GLY A 161 -17.70 -9.40 6.37
C GLY A 161 -16.45 -8.80 7.02
N ARG A 162 -16.28 -9.03 8.34
CA ARG A 162 -15.20 -8.44 9.16
C ARG A 162 -13.77 -8.78 8.71
N ALA A 163 -13.60 -9.87 7.97
CA ALA A 163 -12.31 -10.35 7.47
C ALA A 163 -11.84 -9.64 6.18
N VAL A 164 -12.66 -8.76 5.59
CA VAL A 164 -12.32 -8.03 4.36
C VAL A 164 -12.10 -6.54 4.67
N ALA A 165 -10.99 -6.02 4.19
CA ALA A 165 -10.56 -4.63 4.29
C ALA A 165 -9.93 -4.18 2.96
N GLY A 166 -9.74 -2.87 2.78
CA GLY A 166 -9.12 -2.29 1.59
C GLY A 166 -8.08 -1.23 1.93
N THR A 167 -6.92 -1.31 1.28
CA THR A 167 -5.91 -0.25 1.32
C THR A 167 -6.29 0.89 0.39
N ILE A 168 -6.05 2.13 0.81
CA ILE A 168 -6.21 3.32 -0.04
C ILE A 168 -4.84 4.00 -0.18
N THR A 169 -4.45 4.29 -1.42
CA THR A 169 -3.18 4.97 -1.73
C THR A 169 -3.32 6.49 -1.57
N ALA A 170 -2.21 7.15 -1.23
CA ALA A 170 -2.20 8.61 -1.14
C ALA A 170 -2.46 9.28 -2.50
N HIS A 171 -2.02 8.67 -3.61
CA HIS A 171 -2.18 9.23 -4.95
C HIS A 171 -3.63 9.11 -5.46
N HIS A 172 -4.38 8.05 -5.09
CA HIS A 172 -5.82 7.95 -5.42
C HIS A 172 -6.72 8.86 -4.59
N LEU A 173 -6.25 9.40 -3.46
CA LEU A 173 -6.95 10.46 -2.71
C LEU A 173 -6.84 11.84 -3.39
N PHE A 174 -5.86 12.03 -4.28
CA PHE A 174 -5.58 13.30 -4.95
C PHE A 174 -6.00 13.28 -6.44
N MET A 175 -5.61 12.25 -7.18
CA MET A 175 -5.72 12.19 -8.64
C MET A 175 -7.11 11.79 -9.16
N ILE A 176 -7.41 12.24 -10.37
CA ILE A 176 -8.51 11.78 -11.23
C ILE A 176 -7.94 11.37 -12.60
N ALA A 177 -8.78 10.84 -13.50
CA ALA A 177 -8.38 10.32 -14.81
C ALA A 177 -7.55 11.34 -15.64
N ASP A 178 -7.97 12.60 -15.63
CA ASP A 178 -7.33 13.73 -16.31
C ASP A 178 -5.83 13.85 -15.99
N ALA A 179 -5.41 13.48 -14.77
CA ALA A 179 -4.01 13.55 -14.36
C ALA A 179 -3.13 12.60 -15.19
N TRP A 180 -3.52 11.32 -15.32
CA TRP A 180 -2.73 10.34 -16.08
C TRP A 180 -3.00 10.35 -17.58
N ALA A 181 -4.10 10.96 -18.02
CA ALA A 181 -4.38 11.17 -19.45
C ALA A 181 -3.34 12.10 -20.11
N GLY A 182 -2.86 13.12 -19.38
CA GLY A 182 -1.81 14.04 -19.83
C GLY A 182 -0.40 13.70 -19.34
N ASP A 183 -0.27 13.00 -18.20
CA ASP A 183 1.00 12.78 -17.53
C ASP A 183 1.28 11.28 -17.18
N PRO A 184 2.26 10.64 -17.84
CA PRO A 184 2.71 9.29 -17.50
C PRO A 184 3.21 9.08 -16.05
N PHE A 185 3.56 10.13 -15.29
CA PHE A 185 3.91 9.99 -13.85
C PHE A 185 2.70 9.67 -13.01
N CYS A 186 1.55 10.22 -13.38
CA CYS A 186 0.27 9.94 -12.72
C CYS A 186 -0.30 8.55 -13.10
N PHE A 187 0.23 7.89 -14.15
CA PHE A 187 -0.20 6.55 -14.53
C PHE A 187 0.25 5.48 -13.52
N CYS A 188 -0.72 4.74 -13.01
CA CYS A 188 -0.59 3.66 -12.03
C CYS A 188 -1.66 2.59 -12.31
N LYS A 189 -1.53 1.42 -11.68
CA LYS A 189 -2.50 0.33 -11.76
C LYS A 189 -2.90 -0.08 -10.35
N PRO A 190 -4.18 0.00 -9.96
CA PRO A 190 -5.34 0.42 -10.76
C PRO A 190 -5.34 1.92 -11.13
N VAL A 191 -5.96 2.31 -12.24
CA VAL A 191 -5.97 3.72 -12.68
C VAL A 191 -6.89 4.60 -11.82
N ALA A 192 -6.48 5.86 -11.57
CA ALA A 192 -7.37 6.88 -10.99
C ALA A 192 -8.54 7.23 -11.94
N LYS A 193 -9.70 7.59 -11.39
CA LYS A 193 -10.97 7.68 -12.15
C LYS A 193 -11.69 9.00 -11.99
N THR A 194 -13.00 8.98 -11.79
CA THR A 194 -13.81 10.19 -11.77
C THR A 194 -13.60 10.97 -10.47
N PRO A 195 -13.97 12.27 -10.44
CA PRO A 195 -14.08 13.00 -9.20
C PRO A 195 -14.99 12.32 -8.16
N ALA A 196 -16.00 11.55 -8.58
CA ALA A 196 -16.90 10.83 -7.68
C ALA A 196 -16.17 9.66 -6.97
N ASP A 197 -15.35 8.90 -7.69
CA ASP A 197 -14.54 7.81 -7.13
C ASP A 197 -13.51 8.35 -6.13
N ARG A 198 -12.77 9.40 -6.52
CA ARG A 198 -11.82 10.13 -5.67
C ARG A 198 -12.49 10.65 -4.40
N ASN A 199 -13.71 11.18 -4.52
CA ASN A 199 -14.52 11.65 -3.39
C ASN A 199 -15.02 10.50 -2.48
N ALA A 200 -15.29 9.32 -3.03
CA ALA A 200 -15.65 8.14 -2.25
C ALA A 200 -14.45 7.62 -1.44
N LEU A 201 -13.25 7.60 -2.03
CA LEU A 201 -12.01 7.24 -1.34
C LEU A 201 -11.66 8.22 -0.23
N LEU A 202 -11.80 9.54 -0.46
CA LEU A 202 -11.62 10.57 0.58
C LEU A 202 -12.54 10.32 1.79
N ARG A 203 -13.82 10.03 1.55
CA ARG A 203 -14.78 9.72 2.62
C ARG A 203 -14.46 8.40 3.30
N ALA A 204 -14.03 7.38 2.57
CA ALA A 204 -13.62 6.10 3.15
C ALA A 204 -12.42 6.28 4.11
N ALA A 205 -11.36 6.95 3.65
CA ALA A 205 -10.15 7.21 4.43
C ALA A 205 -10.39 8.09 5.68
N SER A 206 -11.34 9.03 5.63
CA SER A 206 -11.68 9.91 6.75
C SER A 206 -12.82 9.41 7.65
N SER A 207 -13.51 8.32 7.29
CA SER A 207 -14.72 7.85 8.01
C SER A 207 -14.48 7.21 9.38
N GLY A 208 -13.23 6.94 9.76
CA GLY A 208 -12.91 6.09 10.92
C GLY A 208 -13.37 4.63 10.77
N ASN A 209 -13.85 4.22 9.59
CA ASN A 209 -14.34 2.86 9.35
C ASN A 209 -13.19 1.84 9.45
N PRO A 210 -13.33 0.77 10.27
CA PRO A 210 -12.26 -0.17 10.57
C PRO A 210 -11.84 -1.09 9.40
N LYS A 211 -12.28 -0.80 8.18
CA LYS A 211 -11.97 -1.53 6.94
C LYS A 211 -11.01 -0.77 5.99
N PHE A 212 -10.70 0.50 6.23
CA PHE A 212 -9.88 1.30 5.30
C PHE A 212 -8.65 1.89 5.98
N PHE A 213 -7.47 1.67 5.39
CA PHE A 213 -6.19 2.15 5.92
C PHE A 213 -5.17 2.40 4.80
N LEU A 214 -4.04 3.01 5.15
CA LEU A 214 -2.98 3.34 4.21
C LEU A 214 -2.28 2.10 3.65
N GLY A 215 -2.22 2.00 2.33
CA GLY A 215 -1.18 1.27 1.60
C GLY A 215 -0.78 2.14 0.43
N THR A 216 0.46 2.63 0.36
CA THR A 216 0.81 3.72 -0.57
C THR A 216 0.85 3.28 -2.03
N ASP A 217 1.06 1.99 -2.28
CA ASP A 217 1.50 1.42 -3.55
C ASP A 217 2.65 2.22 -4.15
N SER A 218 3.59 2.69 -3.31
CA SER A 218 4.76 3.41 -3.78
C SER A 218 5.62 2.47 -4.62
N ALA A 219 5.62 2.74 -5.92
CA ALA A 219 6.16 1.91 -6.97
C ALA A 219 7.31 2.67 -7.68
N PRO A 220 8.54 2.63 -7.15
CA PRO A 220 9.66 3.35 -7.73
C PRO A 220 10.10 2.68 -9.04
N HIS A 221 10.51 3.50 -10.00
CA HIS A 221 11.02 3.10 -11.30
C HIS A 221 12.16 4.04 -11.72
N PRO A 222 13.13 3.61 -12.54
CA PRO A 222 14.10 4.52 -13.12
C PRO A 222 13.43 5.66 -13.89
N ALA A 223 13.87 6.91 -13.69
CA ALA A 223 13.36 8.09 -14.41
C ALA A 223 13.63 8.11 -15.93
N LYS A 224 14.17 7.01 -16.48
CA LYS A 224 14.32 6.73 -17.92
C LYS A 224 13.22 5.79 -18.46
N THR A 225 12.60 4.99 -17.60
CA THR A 225 11.47 4.12 -17.95
C THR A 225 10.15 4.84 -17.69
N LYS A 226 9.95 5.34 -16.45
CA LYS A 226 9.14 6.53 -16.12
C LYS A 226 9.79 7.80 -16.67
N ARG A 227 9.47 8.22 -17.90
CA ARG A 227 10.05 9.37 -18.68
C ARG A 227 10.40 10.73 -18.00
N GLY A 228 10.04 11.03 -16.76
CA GLY A 228 9.88 12.42 -16.27
C GLY A 228 9.51 12.66 -14.80
N GLY A 229 10.03 11.88 -13.83
CA GLY A 229 10.13 12.29 -12.42
C GLY A 229 9.01 11.87 -11.45
N ASP A 230 9.39 11.55 -10.21
CA ASP A 230 8.54 10.97 -9.17
C ASP A 230 8.04 12.00 -8.13
N LYS A 231 6.96 11.67 -7.40
CA LYS A 231 6.47 12.40 -6.22
C LYS A 231 6.19 11.43 -5.07
N ILE A 232 6.51 11.82 -3.82
CA ILE A 232 6.56 10.94 -2.64
C ILE A 232 5.24 10.98 -1.84
N ALA A 233 4.77 9.83 -1.37
CA ALA A 233 3.38 9.60 -0.94
C ALA A 233 2.95 10.19 0.43
N ALA A 234 3.85 10.45 1.37
CA ALA A 234 3.45 10.75 2.76
C ALA A 234 2.74 12.12 2.94
N GLY A 235 3.19 13.17 2.23
CA GLY A 235 2.54 14.49 2.27
C GLY A 235 1.15 14.49 1.64
N LEU A 236 0.94 13.69 0.59
CA LEU A 236 -0.30 13.70 -0.21
C LEU A 236 -1.57 13.38 0.59
N VAL A 237 -1.50 12.65 1.71
CA VAL A 237 -2.70 12.29 2.48
C VAL A 237 -3.32 13.51 3.16
N LEU A 238 -2.50 14.36 3.80
CA LEU A 238 -2.99 15.59 4.43
C LEU A 238 -3.45 16.61 3.39
N ASP A 239 -2.67 16.79 2.32
CA ASP A 239 -3.00 17.70 1.22
C ASP A 239 -4.31 17.29 0.54
N ALA A 240 -4.57 15.99 0.40
CA ALA A 240 -5.81 15.47 -0.14
C ALA A 240 -7.00 15.67 0.82
N PHE A 241 -6.80 15.58 2.13
CA PHE A 241 -7.83 15.91 3.12
C PHE A 241 -8.12 17.42 3.17
N GLU A 242 -7.10 18.29 3.06
CA GLU A 242 -7.30 19.75 2.97
C GLU A 242 -8.14 20.09 1.73
N GLN A 243 -7.74 19.62 0.55
CA GLN A 243 -8.54 19.79 -0.68
C GLN A 243 -9.91 19.11 -0.62
N GLY A 244 -10.05 18.04 0.17
CA GLY A 244 -11.34 17.41 0.46
C GLY A 244 -12.28 18.34 1.21
N CYS A 245 -11.75 19.11 2.16
CA CYS A 245 -12.48 20.12 2.92
C CYS A 245 -12.77 21.37 2.07
N GLU A 246 -11.79 21.90 1.33
CA GLU A 246 -11.97 23.02 0.40
C GLU A 246 -13.08 22.75 -0.64
N LYS A 247 -13.09 21.53 -1.20
CA LYS A 247 -14.10 21.07 -2.17
C LYS A 247 -15.41 20.62 -1.52
N LYS A 248 -15.57 20.78 -0.20
CA LYS A 248 -16.76 20.40 0.61
C LYS A 248 -17.15 18.91 0.46
N VAL A 249 -16.18 18.06 0.18
CA VAL A 249 -16.32 16.60 0.11
C VAL A 249 -16.26 15.99 1.50
N LEU A 250 -15.39 16.57 2.33
CA LEU A 250 -15.16 16.31 3.75
C LEU A 250 -15.49 17.57 4.54
N LYS A 251 -15.64 17.46 5.86
CA LYS A 251 -15.63 18.62 6.76
C LYS A 251 -14.34 18.65 7.56
N GLU A 252 -13.88 19.84 7.91
CA GLU A 252 -12.67 19.99 8.72
C GLU A 252 -12.82 19.38 10.13
N GLU A 253 -14.02 19.43 10.70
CA GLU A 253 -14.36 18.86 12.02
C GLU A 253 -14.22 17.33 12.06
N ASP A 254 -14.45 16.64 10.93
CA ASP A 254 -14.35 15.18 10.82
C ASP A 254 -12.88 14.71 10.75
N ILE A 255 -11.94 15.60 10.39
CA ILE A 255 -10.51 15.27 10.34
C ILE A 255 -9.87 15.61 11.69
N THR A 256 -9.84 14.59 12.55
CA THR A 256 -9.28 14.63 13.91
C THR A 256 -7.94 13.88 13.97
N LYS A 257 -7.27 13.94 15.13
CA LYS A 257 -6.13 13.08 15.41
C LYS A 257 -6.50 11.59 15.26
N ASP A 258 -7.63 11.17 15.82
CA ASP A 258 -8.06 9.77 15.84
C ASP A 258 -8.39 9.27 14.42
N THR A 259 -8.93 10.15 13.57
CA THR A 259 -9.14 9.91 12.13
C THR A 259 -7.81 9.59 11.44
N LEU A 260 -6.76 10.38 11.73
CA LEU A 260 -5.42 10.18 11.17
C LEU A 260 -4.73 8.92 11.73
N GLU A 261 -4.76 8.69 13.05
CA GLU A 261 -4.17 7.48 13.66
C GLU A 261 -4.88 6.20 13.20
N GLY A 262 -6.21 6.23 13.03
CA GLY A 262 -6.98 5.10 12.52
C GLY A 262 -6.57 4.70 11.10
N PHE A 263 -6.48 5.68 10.18
CA PHE A 263 -6.16 5.45 8.77
C PHE A 263 -4.67 5.14 8.53
N LEU A 264 -3.75 5.86 9.16
CA LEU A 264 -2.30 5.74 8.92
C LEU A 264 -1.63 4.59 9.69
N ASN A 265 -2.30 4.04 10.71
CA ASN A 265 -1.64 3.15 11.66
C ASN A 265 -2.55 2.04 12.21
N GLY A 266 -3.60 2.39 12.96
CA GLY A 266 -4.27 1.47 13.89
C GLY A 266 -4.85 0.22 13.25
N LEU A 267 -5.42 0.34 12.04
CA LEU A 267 -6.05 -0.79 11.35
C LEU A 267 -5.04 -1.66 10.60
N GLY A 268 -4.02 -1.06 10.00
CA GLY A 268 -2.91 -1.78 9.38
C GLY A 268 -2.17 -2.64 10.41
N ARG A 269 -1.89 -2.09 11.60
CA ARG A 269 -1.33 -2.86 12.72
C ARG A 269 -2.22 -4.03 13.12
N ARG A 270 -3.51 -3.77 13.33
CA ARG A 270 -4.46 -4.81 13.77
C ARG A 270 -4.61 -5.93 12.75
N LEU A 271 -4.66 -5.63 11.45
CA LEU A 271 -4.83 -6.65 10.41
C LEU A 271 -3.61 -7.58 10.34
N TYR A 272 -2.39 -7.03 10.37
CA TYR A 272 -1.15 -7.81 10.30
C TYR A 272 -0.65 -8.32 11.67
N GLY A 273 -1.47 -8.27 12.73
CA GLY A 273 -1.09 -8.77 14.06
C GLY A 273 0.10 -8.04 14.71
N ILE A 274 0.33 -6.77 14.36
CA ILE A 274 1.46 -5.98 14.86
C ILE A 274 1.14 -5.44 16.26
N GLU A 275 1.28 -6.30 17.27
CA GLU A 275 1.16 -5.93 18.68
C GLU A 275 2.35 -5.08 19.16
N GLY A 276 2.16 -4.32 20.24
CA GLY A 276 3.26 -3.76 21.03
C GLY A 276 4.28 -2.95 20.23
N GLY A 277 3.82 -2.08 19.31
CA GLY A 277 4.71 -1.20 18.54
C GLY A 277 5.72 -0.46 19.44
N ARG A 278 6.91 -0.17 18.92
CA ARG A 278 8.15 0.15 19.68
C ARG A 278 8.14 1.46 20.52
N ASN A 279 6.97 1.97 20.92
CA ASN A 279 6.71 3.29 21.52
C ASN A 279 7.22 4.48 20.68
N GLU A 280 7.62 4.22 19.44
CA GLU A 280 8.04 5.22 18.47
C GLU A 280 6.86 6.08 18.02
N ARG A 281 7.09 7.40 18.05
CA ARG A 281 6.14 8.40 17.56
C ARG A 281 6.74 9.11 16.35
N SER A 282 5.90 9.37 15.37
CA SER A 282 6.20 10.27 14.26
C SER A 282 5.61 11.63 14.58
N ILE A 283 6.38 12.69 14.37
CA ILE A 283 5.92 14.08 14.53
C ILE A 283 5.52 14.60 13.15
N LEU A 284 4.24 14.90 12.98
CA LEU A 284 3.75 15.61 11.81
C LEU A 284 4.11 17.08 11.96
N GLN A 285 4.82 17.64 11.00
CA GLN A 285 5.13 19.06 10.91
C GLN A 285 5.13 19.48 9.44
N ARG A 286 4.73 20.72 9.16
CA ARG A 286 4.91 21.30 7.83
C ARG A 286 6.34 21.81 7.73
N GLY A 287 7.19 21.09 7.01
CA GLY A 287 8.51 21.56 6.67
C GLY A 287 8.49 22.58 5.52
N GLU A 288 9.64 23.20 5.31
CA GLU A 288 9.93 24.04 4.13
C GLU A 288 10.55 23.21 2.99
N GLU A 289 10.61 21.87 3.12
CA GLU A 289 11.26 21.00 2.13
C GLU A 289 10.46 20.91 0.83
N GLU A 290 11.13 21.16 -0.31
CA GLU A 290 10.55 20.90 -1.62
C GLU A 290 10.50 19.39 -1.92
N ILE A 291 9.38 18.92 -2.47
CA ILE A 291 9.26 17.54 -2.97
C ILE A 291 10.19 17.37 -4.17
N VAL A 292 11.32 16.69 -3.96
CA VAL A 292 12.30 16.42 -5.02
C VAL A 292 11.70 15.56 -6.13
N GLY A 293 11.70 16.08 -7.36
CA GLY A 293 11.12 15.40 -8.52
C GLY A 293 11.89 14.19 -9.04
N ILE A 294 13.13 13.96 -8.58
CA ILE A 294 13.93 12.75 -8.90
C ILE A 294 14.79 12.41 -7.69
N LEU A 295 14.61 11.21 -7.12
CA LEU A 295 15.55 10.63 -6.17
C LEU A 295 16.84 10.22 -6.89
N LYS A 296 18.00 10.55 -6.31
CA LYS A 296 19.32 10.24 -6.85
C LYS A 296 20.12 9.43 -5.83
N THR A 297 20.86 8.44 -6.31
CA THR A 297 21.89 7.78 -5.51
C THR A 297 22.92 8.81 -5.03
N LYS A 298 23.39 8.66 -3.79
CA LYS A 298 24.53 9.42 -3.30
C LYS A 298 25.77 8.96 -4.09
N THR A 299 26.35 9.87 -4.86
CA THR A 299 27.66 9.73 -5.52
C THR A 299 28.79 9.88 -4.52
#